data_AF-A0AAV7BN72-F1
#
_entry.id   AF-A0AAV7BN72-F1
#
_cell.length_a   1.000
_cell.length_b   1.000
_cell.length_c   1.000
_cell.angle_alpha   90.00
_cell.angle_beta   90.00
_cell.angle_gamma   90.00
#
_symmetry.space_group_name_H-M   'P 1'
#
loop_
_entity.id
_entity.type
_entity.pdbx_description
1 polymer ?
#
loop_
_entity_poly.entity_id
_entity_poly.type
_entity_poly.pdbx_seq_one_letter_code
_entity_poly.pdbx_strand_id
1 'polypeptide(L)'
;MPILQRAIELWFHDPACTTPILKLMAELVHNRSQRLQFDVSSPNGILLFRETSKMITTYGNRILTLGELPKEQLYVLKLKGISICFSVLKAALSGSYVNFGVFRLYGDEALDNALQTFVKLLLSVPHSDLLDYPKLSQSYYSLLEVLTQDHMSFIASLEPHVIMYILSSISEGLTALDTMVCTGCCSCLDHIVTYLFKQLSRSGKKRGAPPPQESERFLHIMQQHPEMIQQMLSTVLNIIIFEDCRNQWSMSRPLLGLILLNEKYFSDLRRSIVSSQPPEKQQAMHLCFENLMEGIEGNLLTKNRDRFTQNLSAFRREVNDSMKNSTCGPNSNEMMS
;
A
#
# COMPACT_ATOMS: atom_id res chain seq x y z
N MET A 1 19.00 -24.72 12.03
CA MET A 1 19.13 -23.37 11.45
C MET A 1 20.56 -22.89 11.23
N PRO A 2 21.53 -23.07 12.14
CA PRO A 2 22.88 -22.49 11.98
C PRO A 2 23.60 -22.86 10.67
N ILE A 3 23.46 -24.12 10.22
CA ILE A 3 24.05 -24.58 8.95
C ILE A 3 23.44 -23.83 7.76
N LEU A 4 22.13 -23.61 7.75
CA LEU A 4 21.44 -22.89 6.68
C LEU A 4 21.79 -21.40 6.67
N GLN A 5 21.95 -20.79 7.85
CA GLN A 5 22.43 -19.40 7.98
C GLN A 5 23.84 -19.27 7.42
N ARG A 6 24.75 -20.19 7.79
CA ARG A 6 26.12 -20.20 7.26
C ARG A 6 26.16 -20.43 5.76
N ALA A 7 25.27 -21.27 5.23
CA ALA A 7 25.16 -21.50 3.80
C ALA A 7 24.73 -20.24 3.04
N ILE A 8 23.70 -19.53 3.53
CA ILE A 8 23.29 -18.25 2.96
C ILE A 8 24.41 -17.21 3.03
N GLU A 9 25.19 -17.20 4.11
CA GLU A 9 26.30 -16.26 4.26
C GLU A 9 27.42 -16.48 3.24
N LEU A 10 27.75 -17.73 2.96
CA LEU A 10 28.85 -18.11 2.05
C LEU A 10 28.43 -18.07 0.57
N TRP A 11 27.23 -18.57 0.26
CA TRP A 11 26.74 -18.75 -1.10
C TRP A 11 25.66 -17.74 -1.48
N PHE A 12 25.66 -16.54 -0.88
CA PHE A 12 24.66 -15.49 -1.14
C PHE A 12 24.50 -15.13 -2.62
N HIS A 13 25.56 -15.30 -3.42
CA HIS A 13 25.62 -15.02 -4.85
C HIS A 13 25.09 -16.18 -5.73
N ASP A 14 24.81 -17.35 -5.15
CA ASP A 14 24.29 -18.52 -5.87
C ASP A 14 22.79 -18.73 -5.56
N PRO A 15 21.88 -18.40 -6.50
CA PRO A 15 20.45 -18.64 -6.36
C PRO A 15 20.07 -20.11 -6.19
N ALA A 16 20.87 -21.05 -6.70
CA ALA A 16 20.60 -22.48 -6.57
C ALA A 16 20.70 -22.94 -5.11
N CYS A 17 21.58 -22.32 -4.32
CA CYS A 17 21.69 -22.54 -2.89
C CYS A 17 20.71 -21.69 -2.09
N THR A 18 20.65 -20.38 -2.36
CA THR A 18 19.89 -19.43 -1.53
C THR A 18 18.37 -19.55 -1.71
N THR A 19 17.88 -19.77 -2.94
CA THR A 19 16.43 -19.82 -3.22
C THR A 19 15.73 -20.93 -2.44
N PRO A 20 16.21 -22.19 -2.42
CA PRO A 20 15.59 -23.25 -1.63
C PRO A 20 15.59 -22.97 -0.13
N ILE A 21 16.67 -22.40 0.40
CA ILE A 21 16.77 -22.07 1.83
C ILE A 21 15.76 -20.99 2.22
N LEU A 22 15.66 -19.92 1.42
CA LEU A 22 14.70 -18.85 1.66
C LEU A 22 13.26 -19.33 1.51
N LYS A 23 12.97 -20.19 0.52
CA LYS A 23 11.65 -20.80 0.36
C LYS A 23 11.29 -21.74 1.52
N LEU A 24 12.25 -22.52 2.02
CA LEU A 24 12.07 -23.33 3.22
C LEU A 24 11.70 -22.44 4.41
N MET A 25 12.37 -21.29 4.58
CA MET A 25 11.97 -20.33 5.60
C MET A 25 10.57 -19.79 5.37
N ALA A 26 10.20 -19.46 4.14
CA ALA A 26 8.87 -18.97 3.81
C ALA A 26 7.79 -19.96 4.23
N GLU A 27 7.98 -21.25 3.90
CA GLU A 27 7.09 -22.32 4.32
C GLU A 27 7.08 -22.49 5.84
N LEU A 28 8.24 -22.40 6.51
CA LEU A 28 8.36 -22.61 7.95
C LEU A 28 7.66 -21.53 8.79
N VAL A 29 7.60 -20.28 8.32
CA VAL A 29 6.85 -19.20 9.01
C VAL A 29 5.40 -19.10 8.58
N HIS A 30 5.02 -19.71 7.46
CA HIS A 30 3.67 -19.57 6.93
C HIS A 30 2.65 -20.37 7.75
N ASN A 31 1.81 -19.68 8.52
CA ASN A 31 0.79 -20.29 9.38
C ASN A 31 -0.44 -20.81 8.59
N ARG A 32 -0.22 -21.69 7.61
CA ARG A 32 -1.30 -22.32 6.84
C ARG A 32 -2.10 -23.28 7.72
N SER A 33 -3.42 -23.21 7.62
CA SER A 33 -4.33 -24.08 8.38
C SER A 33 -4.10 -24.06 9.89
N GLN A 34 -3.65 -22.91 10.42
CA GLN A 34 -3.35 -22.72 11.85
C GLN A 34 -2.31 -23.72 12.42
N ARG A 35 -1.37 -24.19 11.60
CA ARG A 35 -0.31 -25.14 12.02
C ARG A 35 0.67 -24.57 13.05
N LEU A 36 0.78 -23.25 13.16
CA LEU A 36 1.59 -22.54 14.16
C LEU A 36 0.67 -22.04 15.27
N GLN A 37 0.08 -22.96 16.03
CA GLN A 37 -0.61 -22.68 17.28
C GLN A 37 0.34 -23.01 18.44
N PHE A 38 0.92 -21.97 19.01
CA PHE A 38 1.71 -22.08 20.23
C PHE A 38 0.86 -21.65 21.42
N ASP A 39 1.05 -22.33 22.55
CA ASP A 39 0.45 -21.88 23.81
C ASP A 39 0.97 -20.48 24.18
N VAL A 40 0.18 -19.69 24.91
CA VAL A 40 0.54 -18.32 25.32
C VAL A 40 1.83 -18.30 26.15
N SER A 41 2.14 -19.41 26.84
CA SER A 41 3.37 -19.60 27.62
C SER A 41 4.57 -20.08 26.80
N SER A 42 4.38 -20.45 25.53
CA SER A 42 5.41 -21.06 24.70
C SER A 42 6.34 -20.00 24.07
N PRO A 43 7.67 -20.13 24.23
CA PRO A 43 8.62 -19.24 23.57
C PRO A 43 8.81 -19.56 22.08
N ASN A 44 8.18 -20.61 21.54
CA ASN A 44 8.47 -21.14 20.21
C ASN A 44 8.20 -20.14 19.09
N GLY A 45 7.12 -19.34 19.19
CA GLY A 45 6.83 -18.30 18.22
C GLY A 45 7.92 -17.22 18.19
N ILE A 46 8.37 -16.78 19.36
CA ILE A 46 9.45 -15.79 19.52
C ILE A 46 10.75 -16.36 18.93
N LEU A 47 11.11 -17.60 19.29
CA LEU A 47 12.32 -18.25 18.78
C LEU A 47 12.29 -18.42 17.26
N LEU A 48 11.15 -18.85 16.70
CA LEU A 48 10.97 -18.97 15.25
C LEU A 48 11.17 -17.62 14.55
N PHE A 49 10.57 -16.55 15.08
CA PHE A 49 10.74 -15.22 14.51
C PHE A 49 12.18 -14.72 14.63
N ARG A 50 12.87 -14.98 15.75
CA ARG A 50 14.30 -14.62 15.90
C ARG A 50 15.16 -15.29 14.84
N GLU A 51 14.97 -16.58 14.59
CA GLU A 51 15.71 -17.30 13.54
C GLU A 51 15.35 -16.81 12.14
N THR A 52 14.08 -16.43 11.93
CA THR A 52 13.61 -15.83 10.68
C THR A 52 14.26 -14.48 10.42
N SER A 53 14.26 -13.60 11.43
CA SER A 53 14.88 -12.27 11.39
C SER A 53 16.36 -12.39 11.05
N LYS A 54 17.11 -13.24 11.78
CA LYS A 54 18.52 -13.51 11.49
C LYS A 54 18.74 -13.96 10.05
N MET A 55 17.88 -14.82 9.51
CA MET A 55 17.99 -15.29 8.13
C MET A 55 17.82 -14.15 7.12
N ILE A 56 16.77 -13.34 7.29
CA ILE A 56 16.48 -12.19 6.43
C ILE A 56 17.62 -11.19 6.50
N THR A 57 18.09 -10.84 7.70
CA THR A 57 19.19 -9.88 7.90
C THR A 57 20.51 -10.39 7.33
N THR A 58 20.83 -11.67 7.50
CA THR A 58 22.06 -12.25 6.94
C THR A 58 22.05 -12.22 5.41
N TYR A 59 20.96 -12.71 4.79
CA TYR A 59 20.84 -12.69 3.34
C TYR A 59 20.78 -11.26 2.80
N GLY A 60 19.94 -10.40 3.40
CA GLY A 60 19.72 -9.02 2.98
C GLY A 60 20.99 -8.18 3.01
N ASN A 61 21.77 -8.23 4.10
CA ASN A 61 23.02 -7.49 4.17
C ASN A 61 24.06 -8.01 3.16
N ARG A 62 24.09 -9.31 2.86
CA ARG A 62 25.02 -9.88 1.88
C ARG A 62 24.62 -9.55 0.44
N ILE A 63 23.35 -9.72 0.09
CA ILE A 63 22.88 -9.47 -1.28
C ILE A 63 23.04 -8.00 -1.71
N LEU A 64 22.97 -7.07 -0.76
CA LEU A 64 23.22 -5.65 -1.00
C LEU A 64 24.69 -5.32 -1.33
N THR A 65 25.62 -6.23 -1.03
CA THR A 65 27.04 -6.08 -1.41
C THR A 65 27.31 -6.48 -2.86
N LEU A 66 26.34 -7.08 -3.55
CA LEU A 66 26.45 -7.31 -4.98
C LEU A 66 26.47 -5.95 -5.71
N GLY A 67 27.45 -5.78 -6.59
CA GLY A 67 27.57 -4.62 -7.45
C GLY A 67 26.47 -4.55 -8.51
N GLU A 68 26.69 -3.69 -9.51
CA GLU A 68 25.77 -3.57 -10.63
C GLU A 68 25.70 -4.88 -11.42
N LEU A 69 24.47 -5.33 -11.68
CA LEU A 69 24.19 -6.56 -12.42
C LEU A 69 23.56 -6.21 -13.77
N PRO A 70 23.86 -6.98 -14.83
CA PRO A 70 23.13 -6.85 -16.09
C PRO A 70 21.63 -7.09 -15.88
N LYS A 71 20.78 -6.30 -16.57
CA LYS A 71 19.31 -6.40 -16.45
C LYS A 71 18.76 -7.82 -16.65
N GLU A 72 19.38 -8.60 -17.54
CA GLU A 72 19.01 -9.99 -17.84
C GLU A 72 19.17 -10.94 -16.64
N GLN A 73 20.16 -10.69 -15.79
CA GLN A 73 20.50 -11.54 -14.64
C GLN A 73 20.03 -10.95 -13.31
N LEU A 74 19.73 -9.64 -13.28
CA LEU A 74 19.31 -8.88 -12.11
C LEU A 74 18.17 -9.57 -11.35
N TYR A 75 17.15 -10.03 -12.08
CA TYR A 75 16.03 -10.72 -11.44
C TYR A 75 16.45 -12.02 -10.75
N VAL A 76 17.18 -12.87 -11.45
CA VAL A 76 17.54 -14.22 -10.96
C VAL A 76 18.53 -14.15 -9.80
N LEU A 77 19.53 -13.27 -9.91
CA LEU A 77 20.63 -13.17 -8.95
C LEU A 77 20.27 -12.35 -7.72
N LYS A 78 19.42 -11.31 -7.85
CA LYS A 78 19.13 -10.35 -6.76
C LYS A 78 17.64 -10.27 -6.43
N LEU A 79 16.80 -9.84 -7.37
CA LEU A 79 15.41 -9.45 -7.05
C LEU A 79 14.53 -10.62 -6.62
N LYS A 80 14.78 -11.82 -7.14
CA LYS A 80 14.03 -13.03 -6.77
C LYS A 80 14.22 -13.37 -5.29
N GLY A 81 15.44 -13.26 -4.77
CA GLY A 81 15.70 -13.51 -3.35
C GLY A 81 15.11 -12.41 -2.45
N ILE A 82 15.16 -11.15 -2.88
CA ILE A 82 14.49 -10.03 -2.21
C ILE A 82 12.97 -10.29 -2.12
N SER A 83 12.34 -10.68 -3.23
CA SER A 83 10.91 -11.03 -3.29
C SER A 83 10.53 -12.15 -2.31
N ILE A 84 11.38 -13.18 -2.17
CA ILE A 84 11.16 -14.24 -1.19
C ILE A 84 11.32 -13.68 0.24
N CYS A 85 12.32 -12.83 0.51
CA CYS A 85 12.46 -12.20 1.82
C CYS A 85 11.25 -11.37 2.22
N PHE A 86 10.65 -10.62 1.28
CA PHE A 86 9.41 -9.90 1.52
C PHE A 86 8.26 -10.86 1.85
N SER A 87 8.16 -11.97 1.14
CA SER A 87 7.15 -13.00 1.39
C SER A 87 7.33 -13.68 2.76
N VAL A 88 8.57 -13.97 3.16
CA VAL A 88 8.91 -14.53 4.49
C VAL A 88 8.51 -13.56 5.58
N LEU A 89 8.92 -12.29 5.46
CA LEU A 89 8.61 -11.27 6.46
C LEU A 89 7.11 -11.06 6.58
N LYS A 90 6.40 -10.99 5.46
CA LYS A 90 4.94 -10.86 5.42
C LYS A 90 4.28 -12.00 6.18
N ALA A 91 4.65 -13.25 5.87
CA ALA A 91 4.09 -14.43 6.52
C ALA A 91 4.40 -14.49 8.01
N ALA A 92 5.58 -14.02 8.42
CA ALA A 92 5.97 -13.95 9.82
C ALA A 92 5.18 -12.89 10.60
N LEU A 93 4.98 -11.69 10.04
CA LEU A 93 4.24 -10.61 10.68
C LEU A 93 2.72 -10.92 10.75
N SER A 94 2.14 -11.47 9.69
CA SER A 94 0.70 -11.78 9.65
C SER A 94 0.34 -13.15 10.24
N GLY A 95 1.31 -13.87 10.82
CA GLY A 95 1.14 -15.26 11.24
C GLY A 95 0.33 -15.46 12.52
N SER A 96 0.14 -14.40 13.31
CA SER A 96 -0.59 -14.41 14.60
C SER A 96 -0.05 -15.40 15.65
N TYR A 97 1.18 -15.88 15.50
CA TYR A 97 1.82 -16.83 16.43
C TYR A 97 2.90 -16.18 17.32
N VAL A 98 3.13 -14.88 17.16
CA VAL A 98 4.09 -14.09 17.97
C VAL A 98 3.44 -12.77 18.38
N ASN A 99 3.60 -12.40 19.64
CA ASN A 99 3.31 -11.03 20.06
C ASN A 99 4.58 -10.19 19.90
N PHE A 100 4.56 -9.27 18.94
CA PHE A 100 5.72 -8.44 18.61
C PHE A 100 6.08 -7.39 19.67
N GLY A 101 5.15 -7.04 20.56
CA GLY A 101 5.43 -6.12 21.69
C GLY A 101 6.47 -6.68 22.66
N VAL A 102 6.62 -8.00 22.69
CA VAL A 102 7.52 -8.73 23.59
C VAL A 102 8.99 -8.43 23.27
N PHE A 103 9.33 -8.23 21.99
CA PHE A 103 10.69 -7.87 21.57
C PHE A 103 11.15 -6.55 22.19
N ARG A 104 10.29 -5.52 22.14
CA ARG A 104 10.59 -4.21 22.74
C ARG A 104 10.70 -4.28 24.26
N LEU A 105 9.86 -5.09 24.92
CA LEU A 105 9.87 -5.25 26.38
C LEU A 105 11.16 -5.91 26.89
N TYR A 106 11.72 -6.85 26.14
CA TYR A 106 12.95 -7.57 26.51
C TYR A 106 14.22 -7.00 25.86
N GLY A 107 14.13 -5.90 25.10
CA GLY A 107 15.27 -5.32 24.39
C GLY A 107 15.84 -6.22 23.29
N ASP A 108 15.02 -7.08 22.69
CA ASP A 108 15.42 -7.95 21.59
C ASP A 108 15.21 -7.24 20.25
N GLU A 109 16.30 -7.00 19.53
CA GLU A 109 16.33 -6.25 18.28
C GLU A 109 15.87 -7.06 17.05
N ALA A 110 15.40 -8.30 17.20
CA ALA A 110 15.06 -9.16 16.06
C ALA A 110 14.00 -8.52 15.14
N LEU A 111 12.97 -7.89 15.69
CA LEU A 111 11.95 -7.23 14.86
C LEU A 111 12.54 -6.02 14.12
N ASP A 112 13.25 -5.16 14.84
CA ASP A 112 13.84 -3.95 14.28
C ASP A 112 14.86 -4.30 13.19
N ASN A 113 15.71 -5.31 13.40
CA ASN A 113 16.67 -5.78 12.41
C ASN A 113 16.01 -6.29 11.11
N ALA A 114 14.91 -7.04 11.22
CA ALA A 114 14.16 -7.52 10.06
C ALA A 114 13.52 -6.35 9.29
N LEU A 115 12.90 -5.41 9.99
CA LEU A 115 12.25 -4.24 9.42
C LEU A 115 13.26 -3.28 8.76
N GLN A 116 14.41 -3.04 9.40
CA GLN A 116 15.50 -2.24 8.82
C GLN A 116 16.11 -2.92 7.60
N THR A 117 16.22 -4.25 7.61
CA THR A 117 16.66 -5.01 6.44
C THR A 117 15.66 -4.86 5.28
N PHE A 118 14.35 -4.90 5.56
CA PHE A 118 13.33 -4.62 4.56
C PHE A 118 13.52 -3.25 3.90
N VAL A 119 13.75 -2.19 4.70
CA VAL A 119 14.00 -0.84 4.16
C VAL A 119 15.24 -0.80 3.28
N LYS A 120 16.35 -1.39 3.72
CA LYS A 120 17.58 -1.44 2.92
C LYS A 120 17.38 -2.19 1.59
N LEU A 121 16.65 -3.30 1.62
CA LEU A 121 16.33 -4.06 0.41
C LEU A 121 15.40 -3.27 -0.52
N LEU A 122 14.39 -2.57 0.02
CA LEU A 122 13.47 -1.72 -0.73
C LEU A 122 14.22 -0.61 -1.47
N LEU A 123 15.08 0.12 -0.78
CA LEU A 123 15.87 1.22 -1.36
C LEU A 123 16.89 0.74 -2.41
N SER A 124 17.24 -0.56 -2.40
CA SER A 124 18.13 -1.15 -3.40
C SER A 124 17.45 -1.51 -4.72
N VAL A 125 16.12 -1.40 -4.77
CA VAL A 125 15.29 -1.69 -5.95
C VAL A 125 14.86 -0.35 -6.58
N PRO A 126 15.22 -0.08 -7.85
CA PRO A 126 14.69 1.07 -8.57
C PRO A 126 13.17 1.01 -8.70
N HIS A 127 12.49 2.16 -8.67
CA HIS A 127 11.03 2.24 -8.82
C HIS A 127 10.51 1.54 -10.08
N SER A 128 11.20 1.73 -11.21
CA SER A 128 10.86 1.08 -12.50
C SER A 128 10.80 -0.43 -12.38
N ASP A 129 11.78 -1.02 -11.68
CA ASP A 129 11.92 -2.48 -11.58
C ASP A 129 10.83 -3.07 -10.67
N LEU A 130 10.27 -2.29 -9.74
CA LEU A 130 9.28 -2.77 -8.78
C LEU A 130 8.01 -3.28 -9.48
N LEU A 131 7.55 -2.58 -10.53
CA LEU A 131 6.36 -2.96 -11.30
C LEU A 131 6.70 -3.85 -12.51
N ASP A 132 7.91 -3.76 -13.06
CA ASP A 132 8.35 -4.59 -14.19
C ASP A 132 8.47 -6.09 -13.85
N TYR A 133 8.68 -6.42 -12.57
CA TYR A 133 8.79 -7.81 -12.10
C TYR A 133 7.58 -8.22 -11.25
N PRO A 134 6.55 -8.91 -11.81
CA PRO A 134 5.27 -9.16 -11.12
C PRO A 134 5.40 -9.87 -9.77
N LYS A 135 6.32 -10.85 -9.65
CA LYS A 135 6.54 -11.57 -8.39
C LYS A 135 7.11 -10.66 -7.30
N LEU A 136 8.01 -9.75 -7.68
CA LEU A 136 8.55 -8.76 -6.75
C LEU A 136 7.45 -7.80 -6.30
N SER A 137 6.72 -7.22 -7.26
CA SER A 137 5.56 -6.35 -7.03
C SER A 137 4.58 -6.98 -6.03
N GLN A 138 4.08 -8.19 -6.32
CA GLN A 138 3.12 -8.89 -5.47
C GLN A 138 3.66 -9.13 -4.05
N SER A 139 4.91 -9.57 -3.93
CA SER A 139 5.53 -9.79 -2.61
C SER A 139 5.73 -8.50 -1.81
N TYR A 140 6.08 -7.40 -2.48
CA TYR A 140 6.27 -6.09 -1.88
C TYR A 140 4.95 -5.50 -1.39
N TYR A 141 3.95 -5.37 -2.26
CA TYR A 141 2.67 -4.77 -1.89
C TYR A 141 1.92 -5.60 -0.86
N SER A 142 2.02 -6.94 -0.90
CA SER A 142 1.44 -7.79 0.14
C SER A 142 2.11 -7.60 1.50
N LEU A 143 3.43 -7.38 1.54
CA LEU A 143 4.13 -7.04 2.78
C LEU A 143 3.75 -5.64 3.26
N LEU A 144 3.74 -4.66 2.35
CA LEU A 144 3.41 -3.26 2.66
C LEU A 144 1.99 -3.13 3.23
N GLU A 145 1.04 -3.91 2.74
CA GLU A 145 -0.32 -3.95 3.29
C GLU A 145 -0.31 -4.36 4.77
N VAL A 146 0.42 -5.42 5.13
CA VAL A 146 0.56 -5.86 6.54
C VAL A 146 1.27 -4.79 7.37
N LEU A 147 2.31 -4.16 6.84
CA LEU A 147 3.05 -3.11 7.54
C LEU A 147 2.18 -1.87 7.81
N THR A 148 1.41 -1.42 6.82
CA THR A 148 0.51 -0.26 6.96
C THR A 148 -0.70 -0.58 7.84
N GLN A 149 -1.14 -1.83 7.90
CA GLN A 149 -2.25 -2.28 8.74
C GLN A 149 -1.85 -2.37 10.21
N ASP A 150 -0.82 -3.18 10.52
CA ASP A 150 -0.51 -3.61 11.89
C ASP A 150 0.75 -2.93 12.47
N HIS A 151 1.62 -2.41 11.60
CA HIS A 151 2.90 -1.81 11.97
C HIS A 151 3.05 -0.35 11.49
N MET A 152 1.93 0.40 11.40
CA MET A 152 1.94 1.77 10.87
C MET A 152 2.86 2.72 11.64
N SER A 153 3.08 2.48 12.94
CA SER A 153 4.06 3.25 13.74
C SER A 153 5.47 3.13 13.19
N PHE A 154 5.87 1.94 12.70
CA PHE A 154 7.16 1.75 12.05
C PHE A 154 7.25 2.58 10.77
N ILE A 155 6.22 2.52 9.90
CA ILE A 155 6.17 3.33 8.67
C ILE A 155 6.26 4.83 8.97
N ALA A 156 5.54 5.29 10.00
CA ALA A 156 5.57 6.69 10.43
C ALA A 156 6.92 7.13 11.01
N SER A 157 7.73 6.21 11.53
CA SER A 157 9.06 6.46 12.09
C SER A 157 10.19 6.51 11.05
N LEU A 158 9.91 6.11 9.81
CA LEU A 158 10.91 6.07 8.73
C LEU A 158 11.42 7.45 8.34
N GLU A 159 12.58 7.48 7.69
CA GLU A 159 13.12 8.71 7.12
C GLU A 159 12.24 9.24 5.97
N PRO A 160 12.18 10.58 5.77
CA PRO A 160 11.29 11.19 4.77
C PRO A 160 11.45 10.61 3.37
N HIS A 161 12.69 10.36 2.93
CA HIS A 161 12.96 9.82 1.59
C HIS A 161 12.38 8.41 1.39
N VAL A 162 12.34 7.59 2.45
CA VAL A 162 11.77 6.23 2.43
C VAL A 162 10.24 6.31 2.38
N ILE A 163 9.64 7.19 3.17
CA ILE A 163 8.19 7.45 3.12
C ILE A 163 7.79 7.89 1.72
N MET A 164 8.54 8.82 1.12
CA MET A 164 8.28 9.29 -0.23
C MET A 164 8.40 8.17 -1.25
N TYR A 165 9.43 7.32 -1.17
CA TYR A 165 9.54 6.12 -2.01
C TYR A 165 8.27 5.25 -1.88
N ILE A 166 7.82 4.95 -0.65
CA ILE A 166 6.63 4.13 -0.40
C ILE A 166 5.39 4.77 -1.03
N LEU A 167 5.15 6.07 -0.79
CA LEU A 167 3.99 6.77 -1.33
C LEU A 167 4.00 6.86 -2.86
N SER A 168 5.15 7.15 -3.47
CA SER A 168 5.32 7.11 -4.93
C SER A 168 5.03 5.72 -5.48
N SER A 169 5.51 4.65 -4.80
CA SER A 169 5.25 3.27 -5.24
C SER A 169 3.76 2.94 -5.19
N ILE A 170 3.05 3.34 -4.12
CA ILE A 170 1.60 3.18 -4.01
C ILE A 170 0.89 3.93 -5.15
N SER A 171 1.29 5.18 -5.42
CA SER A 171 0.69 5.99 -6.48
C SER A 171 0.81 5.33 -7.87
N GLU A 172 1.99 4.79 -8.21
CA GLU A 172 2.19 4.05 -9.47
C GLU A 172 1.41 2.72 -9.46
N GLY A 173 1.44 2.00 -8.34
CA GLY A 173 0.74 0.73 -8.17
C GLY A 173 -0.79 0.84 -8.27
N LEU A 174 -1.39 2.01 -8.00
CA LEU A 174 -2.84 2.25 -8.21
C LEU A 174 -3.23 2.17 -9.69
N THR A 175 -2.30 2.51 -10.59
CA THR A 175 -2.46 2.45 -12.06
C THR A 175 -1.97 1.13 -12.66
N ALA A 176 -1.52 0.18 -11.83
CA ALA A 176 -1.01 -1.10 -12.31
C ALA A 176 -2.11 -1.95 -12.97
N LEU A 177 -1.75 -2.65 -14.04
CA LEU A 177 -2.64 -3.58 -14.75
C LEU A 177 -3.04 -4.80 -13.91
N ASP A 178 -2.18 -5.22 -12.97
CA ASP A 178 -2.48 -6.32 -12.05
C ASP A 178 -3.47 -5.86 -10.97
N THR A 179 -4.69 -6.40 -11.03
CA THR A 179 -5.79 -6.07 -10.12
C THR A 179 -5.45 -6.36 -8.65
N MET A 180 -4.60 -7.36 -8.37
CA MET A 180 -4.19 -7.69 -7.01
C MET A 180 -3.23 -6.64 -6.45
N VAL A 181 -2.30 -6.16 -7.28
CA VAL A 181 -1.39 -5.05 -6.92
C VAL A 181 -2.20 -3.80 -6.62
N CYS A 182 -3.09 -3.41 -7.54
CA CYS A 182 -3.94 -2.24 -7.37
C CYS A 182 -4.82 -2.34 -6.10
N THR A 183 -5.38 -3.52 -5.80
CA THR A 183 -6.14 -3.75 -4.56
C THR A 183 -5.27 -3.59 -3.31
N GLY A 184 -4.06 -4.18 -3.31
CA GLY A 184 -3.12 -4.02 -2.20
C GLY A 184 -2.71 -2.55 -1.98
N CYS A 185 -2.47 -1.79 -3.05
CA CYS A 185 -2.20 -0.35 -2.99
C CYS A 185 -3.37 0.43 -2.40
N CYS A 186 -4.61 0.09 -2.78
CA CYS A 186 -5.81 0.70 -2.21
C CYS A 186 -5.92 0.45 -0.70
N SER A 187 -5.68 -0.79 -0.25
CA SER A 187 -5.63 -1.13 1.18
C SER A 187 -4.55 -0.33 1.92
N CYS A 188 -3.32 -0.31 1.39
CA CYS A 188 -2.19 0.43 1.96
C CYS A 188 -2.55 1.92 2.12
N LEU A 189 -3.09 2.51 1.06
CA LEU A 189 -3.50 3.90 1.04
C LEU A 189 -4.61 4.20 2.05
N ASP A 190 -5.64 3.34 2.14
CA ASP A 190 -6.71 3.51 3.13
C ASP A 190 -6.16 3.46 4.56
N HIS A 191 -5.25 2.53 4.86
CA HIS A 191 -4.60 2.46 6.18
C HIS A 191 -3.81 3.73 6.50
N ILE A 192 -2.98 4.21 5.57
CA ILE A 192 -2.16 5.43 5.73
C ILE A 192 -3.05 6.65 5.96
N VAL A 193 -4.06 6.83 5.10
CA VAL A 193 -4.99 7.96 5.16
C VAL A 193 -5.84 7.92 6.43
N THR A 194 -6.29 6.73 6.85
CA THR A 194 -6.98 6.53 8.13
C THR A 194 -6.11 6.96 9.31
N TYR A 195 -4.83 6.59 9.27
CA TYR A 195 -3.88 6.93 10.30
C TYR A 195 -3.67 8.45 10.39
N LEU A 196 -3.44 9.11 9.25
CA LEU A 196 -3.33 10.57 9.17
C LEU A 196 -4.58 11.29 9.69
N PHE A 197 -5.77 10.84 9.26
CA PHE A 197 -7.03 11.43 9.67
C PHE A 197 -7.24 11.32 11.20
N LYS A 198 -6.89 10.16 11.79
CA LYS A 198 -6.94 9.95 13.24
C LYS A 198 -5.98 10.87 13.99
N GLN A 199 -4.78 11.13 13.44
CA GLN A 199 -3.81 12.03 14.07
C GLN A 199 -4.26 13.49 14.03
N LEU A 200 -4.74 13.98 12.89
CA LEU A 200 -5.29 15.33 12.76
C LEU A 200 -6.47 15.56 13.71
N SER A 201 -7.38 14.59 13.79
CA SER A 201 -8.54 14.63 14.68
C SER A 201 -8.17 14.65 16.17
N ARG A 202 -7.01 14.08 16.54
CA ARG A 202 -6.49 14.08 17.92
C ARG A 202 -5.80 15.41 18.25
N SER A 203 -5.05 15.99 17.32
CA SER A 203 -4.36 17.27 17.52
C SER A 203 -5.35 18.42 17.82
N GLY A 204 -6.53 18.42 17.20
CA GLY A 204 -7.59 19.40 17.46
C GLY A 204 -8.31 19.27 18.82
N LYS A 205 -8.18 18.13 19.50
CA LYS A 205 -8.81 17.90 20.82
C LYS A 205 -7.73 17.98 21.91
N LYS A 206 -7.70 19.09 22.66
CA LYS A 206 -6.92 19.25 23.91
C LYS A 206 -7.13 18.06 24.86
N ARG A 207 -6.35 16.99 24.73
CA ARG A 207 -6.23 15.91 25.73
C ARG A 207 -4.74 15.71 26.00
N GLY A 208 -4.38 15.85 27.28
CA GLY A 208 -3.03 16.05 27.81
C GLY A 208 -2.00 14.93 27.65
N ALA A 209 -2.08 14.09 26.61
CA ALA A 209 -1.00 13.18 26.26
C ALA A 209 -0.39 13.66 24.93
N PRO A 210 0.90 14.05 24.90
CA PRO A 210 1.56 14.37 23.64
C PRO A 210 1.47 13.15 22.72
N PRO A 211 1.10 13.32 21.45
CA PRO A 211 1.14 12.22 20.50
C PRO A 211 2.58 11.67 20.41
N PRO A 212 2.76 10.39 20.04
CA PRO A 212 4.10 9.82 19.86
C PRO A 212 4.91 10.70 18.90
N GLN A 213 6.17 11.03 19.21
CA GLN A 213 6.98 11.93 18.38
C GLN A 213 7.06 11.50 16.90
N GLU A 214 7.08 10.19 16.64
CA GLU A 214 7.04 9.59 15.29
C GLU A 214 5.76 9.98 14.52
N SER A 215 4.63 10.06 15.24
CA SER A 215 3.34 10.47 14.67
C SER A 215 3.37 11.91 14.17
N GLU A 216 4.00 12.82 14.93
CA GLU A 216 4.12 14.23 14.54
C GLU A 216 5.06 14.42 13.34
N ARG A 217 6.16 13.66 13.28
CA ARG A 217 7.10 13.71 12.14
C ARG A 217 6.41 13.32 10.84
N PHE A 218 5.68 12.21 10.82
CA PHE A 218 4.95 11.77 9.63
C PHE A 218 3.94 12.81 9.16
N LEU A 219 3.17 13.39 10.10
CA LEU A 219 2.22 14.45 9.82
C LEU A 219 2.89 15.71 9.27
N HIS A 220 4.03 16.11 9.84
CA HIS A 220 4.80 17.25 9.38
C HIS A 220 5.35 17.04 7.95
N ILE A 221 5.87 15.85 7.64
CA ILE A 221 6.33 15.50 6.29
C ILE A 221 5.17 15.62 5.29
N MET A 222 3.97 15.12 5.65
CA MET A 222 2.78 15.23 4.80
C MET A 222 2.27 16.67 4.64
N GLN A 223 2.43 17.51 5.66
CA GLN A 223 2.13 18.94 5.57
C GLN A 223 3.14 19.71 4.70
N GLN A 224 4.39 19.26 4.64
CA GLN A 224 5.41 19.83 3.77
C GLN A 224 5.27 19.38 2.31
N HIS A 225 4.66 18.22 2.07
CA HIS A 225 4.44 17.65 0.74
C HIS A 225 2.95 17.34 0.47
N PRO A 226 2.05 18.33 0.53
CA PRO A 226 0.62 18.11 0.30
C PRO A 226 0.33 17.63 -1.13
N GLU A 227 1.22 17.99 -2.07
CA GLU A 227 1.21 17.60 -3.48
C GLU A 227 0.99 16.09 -3.66
N MET A 228 1.60 15.26 -2.81
CA MET A 228 1.53 13.79 -2.92
C MET A 228 0.12 13.27 -2.67
N ILE A 229 -0.52 13.75 -1.60
CA ILE A 229 -1.87 13.32 -1.24
C ILE A 229 -2.88 13.85 -2.27
N GLN A 230 -2.66 15.08 -2.75
CA GLN A 230 -3.45 15.69 -3.82
C GLN A 230 -3.31 14.92 -5.14
N GLN A 231 -2.09 14.51 -5.51
CA GLN A 231 -1.83 13.70 -6.69
C GLN A 231 -2.53 12.34 -6.58
N MET A 232 -2.40 11.63 -5.44
CA MET A 232 -3.10 10.36 -5.24
C MET A 232 -4.63 10.51 -5.32
N LEU A 233 -5.19 11.61 -4.78
CA LEU A 233 -6.61 11.94 -4.92
C LEU A 233 -7.01 12.14 -6.39
N SER A 234 -6.24 12.94 -7.12
CA SER A 234 -6.48 13.15 -8.55
C SER A 234 -6.37 11.85 -9.34
N THR A 235 -5.37 11.01 -9.08
CA THR A 235 -5.16 9.72 -9.75
C THR A 235 -6.34 8.79 -9.50
N VAL A 236 -6.74 8.57 -8.24
CA VAL A 236 -7.86 7.68 -7.92
C VAL A 236 -9.17 8.17 -8.53
N LEU A 237 -9.44 9.49 -8.47
CA LEU A 237 -10.64 10.05 -9.05
C LEU A 237 -10.65 9.92 -10.59
N ASN A 238 -9.52 10.17 -11.25
CA ASN A 238 -9.39 10.03 -12.70
C ASN A 238 -9.60 8.58 -13.14
N ILE A 239 -9.04 7.60 -12.42
CA ILE A 239 -9.26 6.18 -12.71
C ILE A 239 -10.74 5.82 -12.60
N ILE A 240 -11.45 6.35 -11.59
CA ILE A 240 -12.88 6.06 -11.41
C ILE A 240 -13.75 6.68 -12.50
N ILE A 241 -13.43 7.92 -12.93
CA ILE A 241 -14.24 8.69 -13.88
C ILE A 241 -13.96 8.28 -15.32
N PHE A 242 -12.69 8.11 -15.69
CA PHE A 242 -12.25 8.03 -17.09
C PHE A 242 -11.77 6.65 -17.53
N GLU A 243 -11.42 5.76 -16.60
CA GLU A 243 -10.90 4.44 -16.93
C GLU A 243 -11.90 3.31 -16.62
N ASP A 244 -11.61 2.12 -17.17
CA ASP A 244 -12.27 0.88 -16.81
C ASP A 244 -11.84 0.44 -15.39
N CYS A 245 -12.33 1.17 -14.38
CA CYS A 245 -12.08 0.90 -12.97
C CYS A 245 -12.60 -0.49 -12.55
N ARG A 246 -11.71 -1.49 -12.58
CA ARG A 246 -12.00 -2.88 -12.16
C ARG A 246 -12.10 -3.03 -10.63
N ASN A 247 -11.40 -2.16 -9.89
CA ASN A 247 -11.26 -2.21 -8.43
C ASN A 247 -12.06 -1.11 -7.72
N GLN A 248 -13.23 -0.77 -8.23
CA GLN A 248 -14.06 0.34 -7.72
C GLN A 248 -14.33 0.24 -6.21
N TRP A 249 -14.64 -0.96 -5.72
CA TRP A 249 -14.89 -1.21 -4.31
C TRP A 249 -13.64 -0.91 -3.48
N SER A 250 -12.48 -1.40 -3.90
CA SER A 250 -11.20 -1.18 -3.22
C SER A 250 -10.79 0.30 -3.23
N MET A 251 -11.02 1.02 -4.33
CA MET A 251 -10.68 2.44 -4.47
C MET A 251 -11.58 3.38 -3.67
N SER A 252 -12.81 2.96 -3.34
CA SER A 252 -13.78 3.82 -2.66
C SER A 252 -13.33 4.29 -1.28
N ARG A 253 -12.78 3.40 -0.47
CA ARG A 253 -12.33 3.68 0.90
C ARG A 253 -11.15 4.66 0.97
N PRO A 254 -10.03 4.44 0.25
CA PRO A 254 -8.95 5.41 0.23
C PRO A 254 -9.39 6.75 -0.36
N LEU A 255 -10.26 6.76 -1.38
CA LEU A 255 -10.78 7.99 -1.96
C LEU A 255 -11.51 8.86 -0.92
N LEU A 256 -12.43 8.28 -0.13
CA LEU A 256 -13.13 9.03 0.91
C LEU A 256 -12.14 9.69 1.88
N GLY A 257 -11.15 8.94 2.34
CA GLY A 257 -10.16 9.49 3.25
C GLY A 257 -9.30 10.58 2.62
N LEU A 258 -8.94 10.44 1.34
CA LEU A 258 -8.20 11.47 0.60
C LEU A 258 -9.02 12.76 0.46
N ILE A 259 -10.33 12.64 0.19
CA ILE A 259 -11.26 13.77 0.11
C ILE A 259 -11.35 14.47 1.46
N LEU A 260 -11.58 13.73 2.55
CA LEU A 260 -11.70 14.31 3.90
C LEU A 260 -10.39 14.94 4.40
N LEU A 261 -9.23 14.47 3.94
CA LEU A 261 -7.95 15.11 4.23
C LEU A 261 -7.72 16.40 3.42
N ASN A 262 -8.34 16.56 2.24
CA ASN A 262 -8.08 17.64 1.29
C ASN A 262 -9.36 18.23 0.68
N GLU A 263 -10.33 18.63 1.51
CA GLU A 263 -11.65 19.10 1.05
C GLU A 263 -11.57 20.30 0.08
N LYS A 264 -10.62 21.23 0.32
CA LYS A 264 -10.40 22.40 -0.54
C LYS A 264 -9.93 21.97 -1.94
N TYR A 265 -8.91 21.13 -2.00
CA TYR A 265 -8.39 20.64 -3.27
C TYR A 265 -9.41 19.78 -4.02
N PHE A 266 -10.19 18.96 -3.31
CA PHE A 266 -11.30 18.21 -3.92
C PHE A 266 -12.35 19.15 -4.54
N SER A 267 -12.66 20.27 -3.89
CA SER A 267 -13.58 21.28 -4.41
C SER A 267 -13.07 21.94 -5.70
N ASP A 268 -11.77 22.22 -5.75
CA ASP A 268 -11.12 22.78 -6.94
C ASP A 268 -11.05 21.76 -8.08
N LEU A 269 -10.72 20.50 -7.77
CA LEU A 269 -10.71 19.39 -8.72
C LEU A 269 -12.11 19.15 -9.31
N ARG A 270 -13.16 19.15 -8.47
CA ARG A 270 -14.55 19.09 -8.91
C ARG A 270 -14.88 20.21 -9.89
N ARG A 271 -14.52 21.46 -9.56
CA ARG A 271 -14.77 22.62 -10.42
C ARG A 271 -14.06 22.48 -11.76
N SER A 272 -12.80 22.05 -11.74
CA SER A 272 -12.00 21.82 -12.94
C SER A 272 -12.64 20.75 -13.84
N ILE A 273 -12.98 19.58 -13.28
CA ILE A 273 -13.63 18.49 -14.01
C ILE A 273 -14.97 18.94 -14.60
N VAL A 274 -15.83 19.61 -13.82
CA VAL A 274 -17.12 20.12 -14.31
C VAL A 274 -16.92 21.12 -15.46
N SER A 275 -15.98 22.07 -15.32
CA SER A 275 -15.71 23.08 -16.35
C SER A 275 -15.14 22.51 -17.64
N SER A 276 -14.47 21.35 -17.56
CA SER A 276 -13.93 20.64 -18.73
C SER A 276 -15.00 19.91 -19.55
N GLN A 277 -16.20 19.71 -19.00
CA GLN A 277 -17.32 19.07 -19.69
C GLN A 277 -18.03 20.05 -20.64
N PRO A 278 -18.67 19.56 -21.73
CA PRO A 278 -19.51 20.37 -22.60
C PRO A 278 -20.60 21.11 -21.80
N PRO A 279 -20.98 22.36 -22.15
CA PRO A 279 -21.91 23.20 -21.38
C PRO A 279 -23.22 22.49 -20.99
N GLU A 280 -23.77 21.68 -21.90
CA GLU A 280 -25.01 20.91 -21.71
C GLU A 280 -24.89 19.84 -20.61
N LYS A 281 -23.68 19.34 -20.33
CA LYS A 281 -23.41 18.27 -19.36
C LYS A 281 -22.85 18.77 -18.04
N GLN A 282 -22.47 20.06 -17.95
CA GLN A 282 -21.88 20.63 -16.74
C GLN A 282 -22.82 20.52 -15.53
N GLN A 283 -24.11 20.82 -15.73
CA GLN A 283 -25.11 20.74 -14.66
C GLN A 283 -25.30 19.30 -14.16
N ALA A 284 -25.35 18.33 -15.08
CA ALA A 284 -25.47 16.91 -14.74
C ALA A 284 -24.23 16.41 -13.97
N MET A 285 -23.03 16.79 -14.42
CA MET A 285 -21.78 16.45 -13.74
C MET A 285 -21.71 17.07 -12.34
N HIS A 286 -22.14 18.33 -12.19
CA HIS A 286 -22.22 18.98 -10.89
C HIS A 286 -23.14 18.21 -9.92
N LEU A 287 -24.32 17.79 -10.39
CA LEU A 287 -25.26 16.99 -9.60
C LEU A 287 -24.66 15.63 -9.20
N CYS A 288 -23.93 14.96 -10.10
CA CYS A 288 -23.25 13.70 -9.79
C CYS A 288 -22.30 13.88 -8.58
N PHE A 289 -21.50 14.94 -8.56
CA PHE A 289 -20.58 15.21 -7.45
C PHE A 289 -21.29 15.60 -6.14
N GLU A 290 -22.45 16.25 -6.20
CA GLU A 290 -23.29 16.50 -5.02
C GLU A 290 -23.81 15.17 -4.44
N ASN A 291 -24.37 14.30 -5.30
CA ASN A 291 -24.86 12.98 -4.93
C ASN A 291 -23.75 12.09 -4.35
N LEU A 292 -22.52 12.21 -4.88
CA LEU A 292 -21.36 11.48 -4.36
C LEU A 292 -21.13 11.74 -2.87
N MET A 293 -21.28 12.99 -2.44
CA MET A 293 -21.05 13.44 -1.06
C MET A 293 -22.33 13.47 -0.22
N GLU A 294 -23.47 13.03 -0.75
CA GLU A 294 -24.76 13.14 -0.07
C GLU A 294 -24.81 12.30 1.22
N GLY A 295 -24.95 13.02 2.34
CA GLY A 295 -25.01 12.47 3.69
C GLY A 295 -23.75 11.71 4.12
N ILE A 296 -22.61 12.07 3.54
CA ILE A 296 -21.28 11.68 4.00
C ILE A 296 -20.88 12.59 5.17
N GLU A 297 -20.48 11.97 6.27
CA GLU A 297 -20.01 12.67 7.46
C GLU A 297 -18.49 12.89 7.42
N GLY A 298 -17.98 13.84 8.20
CA GLY A 298 -16.54 14.08 8.37
C GLY A 298 -15.85 13.04 9.25
N ASN A 299 -16.02 11.75 8.97
CA ASN A 299 -15.37 10.65 9.69
C ASN A 299 -15.10 9.44 8.80
N LEU A 300 -14.22 8.54 9.26
CA LEU A 300 -13.84 7.31 8.54
C LEU A 300 -14.42 6.04 9.20
N LEU A 301 -15.62 6.14 9.78
CA LEU A 301 -16.32 4.97 10.34
C LEU A 301 -16.81 4.06 9.21
N THR A 302 -16.91 2.76 9.50
CA THR A 302 -17.34 1.74 8.52
C THR A 302 -18.67 2.09 7.86
N LYS A 303 -19.67 2.53 8.65
CA LYS A 303 -20.98 2.95 8.12
C LYS A 303 -20.87 4.10 7.10
N ASN A 304 -20.02 5.08 7.36
CA ASN A 304 -19.83 6.22 6.47
C ASN A 304 -19.08 5.80 5.19
N ARG A 305 -18.07 4.94 5.32
CA ARG A 305 -17.36 4.33 4.18
C ARG A 305 -18.29 3.54 3.28
N ASP A 306 -19.14 2.68 3.85
CA ASP A 306 -20.07 1.85 3.08
C ASP A 306 -21.10 2.72 2.34
N ARG A 307 -21.57 3.80 2.97
CA ARG A 307 -22.41 4.81 2.29
C ARG A 307 -21.69 5.48 1.13
N PHE A 308 -20.45 5.92 1.32
CA PHE A 308 -19.65 6.50 0.24
C PHE A 308 -19.43 5.52 -0.91
N THR A 309 -19.17 4.25 -0.62
CA THR A 309 -19.03 3.21 -1.66
C THR A 309 -20.31 3.04 -2.48
N GLN A 310 -21.49 3.12 -1.85
CA GLN A 310 -22.78 3.10 -2.55
C GLN A 310 -22.96 4.34 -3.44
N ASN A 311 -22.71 5.54 -2.90
CA ASN A 311 -22.78 6.79 -3.64
C ASN A 311 -21.82 6.78 -4.85
N LEU A 312 -20.59 6.31 -4.67
CA LEU A 312 -19.59 6.19 -5.73
C LEU A 312 -20.03 5.26 -6.86
N SER A 313 -20.79 4.21 -6.51
CA SER A 313 -21.34 3.28 -7.49
C SER A 313 -22.42 3.90 -8.35
N ALA A 314 -23.29 4.72 -7.75
CA ALA A 314 -24.27 5.51 -8.49
C ALA A 314 -23.58 6.58 -9.34
N PHE A 315 -22.65 7.33 -8.75
CA PHE A 315 -21.84 8.35 -9.42
C PHE A 315 -21.20 7.83 -10.70
N ARG A 316 -20.49 6.69 -10.63
CA ARG A 316 -19.81 6.12 -11.80
C ARG A 316 -20.78 5.71 -12.90
N ARG A 317 -21.95 5.15 -12.53
CA ARG A 317 -23.00 4.78 -13.50
C ARG A 317 -23.50 6.03 -14.24
N GLU A 318 -23.85 7.07 -13.49
CA GLU A 318 -24.37 8.33 -14.04
C GLU A 318 -23.35 9.05 -14.93
N VAL A 319 -22.08 9.08 -14.52
CA VAL A 319 -20.98 9.63 -15.32
C VAL A 319 -20.80 8.85 -16.61
N ASN A 320 -20.80 7.52 -16.55
CA ASN A 320 -20.65 6.68 -17.74
C ASN A 320 -21.83 6.83 -18.72
N ASP A 321 -23.06 6.94 -18.21
CA ASP A 321 -24.25 7.15 -19.03
C ASP A 321 -24.21 8.53 -19.71
N SER A 322 -23.80 9.56 -18.97
CA SER A 322 -23.59 10.91 -19.50
C SER A 322 -22.49 10.95 -20.57
N MET A 323 -21.40 10.19 -20.41
CA MET A 323 -20.29 10.11 -21.37
C MET A 323 -20.67 9.34 -22.65
N LYS A 324 -21.42 8.23 -22.54
CA LYS A 324 -21.87 7.41 -23.69
C LYS A 324 -22.92 8.09 -24.57
N ASN A 325 -23.73 8.98 -24.02
CA ASN A 325 -24.72 9.74 -24.78
C ASN A 325 -24.09 10.78 -25.74
N SER A 326 -22.75 10.87 -25.82
CA SER A 326 -22.02 11.68 -26.81
C SER A 326 -21.90 11.01 -28.20
N THR A 327 -22.10 9.70 -28.32
CA THR A 327 -21.83 8.95 -29.57
C THR A 327 -23.05 8.63 -30.44
N CYS A 328 -24.22 9.23 -30.18
CA CYS A 328 -25.38 9.09 -31.07
C CYS A 328 -25.73 10.43 -31.72
N GLY A 329 -24.92 10.82 -32.72
CA GLY A 329 -25.36 11.78 -33.73
C GLY A 329 -26.42 11.11 -34.60
N PRO A 330 -27.54 11.78 -34.92
CA PRO A 330 -28.67 11.15 -35.58
C PRO A 330 -28.28 10.75 -37.01
N ASN A 331 -28.38 9.46 -37.31
CA ASN A 331 -28.58 9.02 -38.69
C ASN A 331 -29.98 9.46 -39.13
N SER A 332 -30.14 10.74 -39.46
CA SER A 332 -31.25 11.22 -40.26
C SER A 332 -30.97 10.85 -41.71
N ASN A 333 -31.28 9.60 -42.05
CA ASN A 333 -31.54 9.18 -43.42
C ASN A 333 -32.86 8.42 -43.43
N GLU A 334 -33.95 9.18 -43.30
CA GLU A 334 -35.26 8.78 -43.77
C GLU A 334 -35.92 9.93 -44.55
N MET A 335 -36.49 9.53 -45.69
CA MET A 335 -37.48 10.21 -46.53
C MET A 335 -37.00 11.06 -47.71
N MET A 336 -36.99 10.36 -48.85
CA MET A 336 -37.37 10.78 -50.20
C MET A 336 -37.98 12.19 -50.36
N SER A 337 -37.45 12.92 -51.35
CA SER A 337 -38.22 13.50 -52.45
C SER A 337 -37.32 13.64 -53.67
#